data_AF-A0A517P6Q0-F1
#
_entry.id   AF-A0A517P6Q0-F1
#
_cell.length_a   1.000
_cell.length_b   1.000
_cell.length_c   1.000
_cell.angle_alpha   90.00
_cell.angle_beta   90.00
_cell.angle_gamma   90.00
#
_symmetry.space_group_name_H-M   'P 1'
#
loop_
_entity.id
_entity.type
_entity.pdbx_description
1 polymer ?
#
loop_
_entity_poly.entity_id
_entity_poly.type
_entity_poly.pdbx_seq_one_letter_code
_entity_poly.pdbx_strand_id
1 'polypeptide(L)'
;MPIAPLPGSPGRPPRLAPGSKQAAASASGTGASFGSPAPLATGDVDRRRAAFAWERIAEVRDQPDDVKKRYRGQSRSAGALIQRNGLGQAFAFWASKGFSDQKPAEGKKEFADVLLYRHLGGWIVGELTGRGNLLTTAQQLAGVDPDGGPLDPLAWLMAPGRTTPEAVRATGEALALLHWLRRFADSQLPKGDD
;
A
#
# COMPACT_ATOMS: atom_id res chain seq x y z
N MET A 1 18.89 28.60 44.33
CA MET A 1 17.43 28.45 44.56
C MET A 1 16.76 29.77 44.22
N PRO A 2 15.56 29.84 43.60
CA PRO A 2 14.78 28.82 42.92
C PRO A 2 14.61 29.08 41.40
N ILE A 3 14.39 28.00 40.67
CA ILE A 3 14.09 27.93 39.24
C ILE A 3 12.57 28.13 39.09
N ALA A 4 12.16 29.04 38.22
CA ALA A 4 10.75 29.26 37.89
C ALA A 4 10.20 28.12 37.00
N PRO A 5 8.94 27.69 37.19
CA PRO A 5 8.38 26.51 36.53
C PRO A 5 7.93 26.76 35.09
N LEU A 6 8.08 25.73 34.26
CA LEU A 6 7.59 25.67 32.87
C LEU A 6 6.05 25.64 32.80
N PRO A 7 5.41 26.35 31.85
CA PRO A 7 3.98 26.23 31.60
C PRO A 7 3.62 24.91 30.91
N GLY A 8 2.54 24.30 31.40
CA GLY A 8 2.13 22.92 31.13
C GLY A 8 1.67 22.62 29.70
N SER A 9 1.83 21.34 29.36
CA SER A 9 1.36 20.69 28.14
C SER A 9 -0.16 20.86 27.91
N PRO A 10 -0.61 21.12 26.67
CA PRO A 10 -2.02 21.11 26.33
C PRO A 10 -2.60 19.69 26.35
N GLY A 11 -3.80 19.59 26.93
CA GLY A 11 -4.47 18.36 27.32
C GLY A 11 -4.82 17.41 26.17
N ARG A 12 -4.80 16.13 26.53
CA ARG A 12 -5.33 15.00 25.78
C ARG A 12 -6.86 15.15 25.61
N PRO A 13 -7.43 14.91 24.42
CA PRO A 13 -8.88 14.92 24.24
C PRO A 13 -9.56 13.76 25.00
N PRO A 14 -10.81 13.95 25.48
CA PRO A 14 -11.50 13.00 26.33
C PRO A 14 -11.95 11.74 25.59
N ARG A 15 -11.83 10.62 26.29
CA ARG A 15 -12.26 9.27 25.91
C ARG A 15 -13.77 9.13 26.13
N LEU A 16 -14.56 9.01 25.07
CA LEU A 16 -15.97 8.62 25.14
C LEU A 16 -16.10 7.09 25.27
N ALA A 17 -16.82 6.63 26.30
CA ALA A 17 -17.44 5.30 26.40
C ALA A 17 -18.61 5.41 27.43
N PRO A 18 -19.48 4.39 27.57
CA PRO A 18 -20.67 4.19 26.74
C PRO A 18 -21.97 4.07 27.58
N GLY A 19 -23.13 4.20 26.93
CA GLY A 19 -24.43 3.77 27.47
C GLY A 19 -25.59 4.54 26.83
N SER A 20 -26.80 4.01 26.72
CA SER A 20 -27.33 2.65 26.73
C SER A 20 -28.79 2.74 26.25
N LYS A 21 -29.27 1.63 25.67
CA LYS A 21 -30.67 1.18 25.48
C LYS A 21 -31.35 1.33 24.11
N GLN A 22 -31.85 0.16 23.73
CA GLN A 22 -32.70 -0.24 22.62
C GLN A 22 -34.11 0.37 22.71
N ALA A 23 -34.73 0.58 21.55
CA ALA A 23 -36.16 0.31 21.35
C ALA A 23 -36.40 -0.03 19.87
N ALA A 24 -37.07 -1.16 19.64
CA ALA A 24 -37.49 -1.68 18.35
C ALA A 24 -38.80 -1.03 17.89
N ALA A 25 -38.97 -0.84 16.58
CA ALA A 25 -40.27 -0.82 15.92
C ALA A 25 -40.12 -1.17 14.44
N SER A 26 -40.76 -2.27 14.04
CA SER A 26 -40.92 -2.73 12.67
C SER A 26 -41.95 -1.86 11.92
N ALA A 27 -41.67 -1.52 10.66
CA ALA A 27 -42.70 -1.19 9.69
C ALA A 27 -42.19 -1.49 8.26
N SER A 28 -42.83 -2.49 7.66
CA SER A 28 -42.72 -2.91 6.27
C SER A 28 -43.33 -1.84 5.35
N GLY A 29 -42.66 -1.52 4.24
CA GLY A 29 -43.16 -0.60 3.22
C GLY A 29 -42.37 -0.75 1.92
N THR A 30 -43.09 -1.19 0.90
CA THR A 30 -42.66 -1.77 -0.38
C THR A 30 -42.14 -0.74 -1.40
N GLY A 31 -41.12 -1.14 -2.18
CA GLY A 31 -41.07 -0.87 -3.63
C GLY A 31 -40.41 0.41 -4.11
N ALA A 32 -39.08 0.39 -4.27
CA ALA A 32 -38.40 1.21 -5.28
C ALA A 32 -37.45 0.30 -6.07
N SER A 33 -37.87 0.01 -7.31
CA SER A 33 -37.02 -0.57 -8.34
C SER A 33 -35.88 0.41 -8.64
N PHE A 34 -34.67 0.10 -8.17
CA PHE A 34 -33.47 0.76 -8.66
C PHE A 34 -32.85 -0.16 -9.70
N GLY A 35 -32.95 0.28 -10.95
CA GLY A 35 -32.26 -0.32 -12.08
C GLY A 35 -30.77 -0.48 -11.79
N SER A 36 -30.18 -1.46 -12.46
CA SER A 36 -28.77 -1.81 -12.44
C SER A 36 -27.84 -0.61 -12.16
N PRO A 37 -26.91 -0.71 -11.20
CA PRO A 37 -25.88 0.31 -11.11
C PRO A 37 -25.05 0.27 -12.40
N ALA A 38 -25.05 1.41 -13.09
CA ALA A 38 -24.14 1.77 -14.17
C ALA A 38 -22.69 1.38 -13.82
N PRO A 39 -21.84 1.08 -14.82
CA PRO A 39 -20.47 0.62 -14.59
C PRO A 39 -19.74 1.58 -13.65
N LEU A 40 -19.26 1.05 -12.52
CA LEU A 40 -18.57 1.84 -11.49
C LEU A 40 -17.44 2.64 -12.12
N ALA A 41 -17.54 3.96 -12.01
CA ALA A 41 -16.77 4.94 -12.76
C ALA A 41 -15.27 4.84 -12.46
N THR A 42 -14.47 4.77 -13.52
CA THR A 42 -13.00 4.72 -13.53
C THR A 42 -12.32 5.81 -12.66
N GLY A 43 -13.01 6.92 -12.40
CA GLY A 43 -12.51 8.04 -11.59
C GLY A 43 -12.40 7.76 -10.08
N ASP A 44 -13.13 6.78 -9.54
CA ASP A 44 -13.03 6.43 -8.12
C ASP A 44 -11.73 5.65 -7.83
N VAL A 45 -11.41 4.67 -8.68
CA VAL A 45 -10.19 3.87 -8.54
C VAL A 45 -8.94 4.73 -8.71
N ASP A 46 -8.93 5.66 -9.67
CA ASP A 46 -7.77 6.53 -9.89
C ASP A 46 -7.53 7.49 -8.70
N ARG A 47 -8.60 8.03 -8.11
CA ARG A 47 -8.50 8.82 -6.87
C ARG A 47 -7.96 7.98 -5.71
N ARG A 48 -8.41 6.72 -5.56
CA ARG A 48 -7.89 5.81 -4.54
C ARG A 48 -6.41 5.49 -4.74
N ARG A 49 -5.96 5.28 -5.99
CA ARG A 49 -4.53 5.10 -6.32
C ARG A 49 -3.71 6.32 -5.93
N ALA A 50 -4.19 7.51 -6.26
CA ALA A 50 -3.51 8.75 -5.92
C ALA A 50 -3.40 8.93 -4.39
N ALA A 51 -4.50 8.71 -3.66
CA ALA A 51 -4.52 8.80 -2.20
C ALA A 51 -3.57 7.78 -1.56
N PHE A 52 -3.61 6.53 -2.01
CA PHE A 52 -2.71 5.48 -1.55
C PHE A 52 -1.25 5.85 -1.80
N ALA A 53 -0.92 6.26 -3.03
CA ALA A 53 0.44 6.63 -3.41
C ALA A 53 0.95 7.82 -2.59
N TRP A 54 0.10 8.80 -2.30
CA TRP A 54 0.45 9.94 -1.47
C TRP A 54 0.87 9.52 -0.06
N GLU A 55 0.08 8.68 0.61
CA GLU A 55 0.40 8.17 1.94
C GLU A 55 1.70 7.35 1.96
N ARG A 56 1.91 6.51 0.94
CA ARG A 56 3.13 5.71 0.83
C ARG A 56 4.37 6.57 0.60
N ILE A 57 4.26 7.66 -0.15
CA ILE A 57 5.38 8.60 -0.33
C ILE A 57 5.66 9.40 0.94
N ALA A 58 4.65 9.68 1.77
CA ALA A 58 4.88 10.27 3.09
C ALA A 58 5.74 9.35 3.96
N GLU A 59 5.51 8.03 3.96
CA GLU A 59 6.35 7.05 4.65
C GLU A 59 7.81 7.04 4.13
N VAL A 60 8.02 7.20 2.82
CA VAL A 60 9.38 7.28 2.24
C VAL A 60 10.09 8.57 2.65
N ARG A 61 9.35 9.67 2.87
CA ARG A 61 9.93 10.96 3.24
C ARG A 61 10.59 10.94 4.62
N ASP A 62 10.17 10.03 5.49
CA ASP A 62 10.74 9.85 6.84
C ASP A 62 12.00 8.97 6.85
N GLN A 63 12.42 8.46 5.69
CA GLN A 63 13.61 7.61 5.55
C GLN A 63 14.91 8.44 5.38
N PRO A 64 16.09 7.81 5.39
CA PRO A 64 17.35 8.46 5.01
C PRO A 64 17.35 8.89 3.53
N ASP A 65 18.13 9.93 3.19
CA ASP A 65 18.15 10.50 1.84
C ASP A 65 18.60 9.50 0.77
N ASP A 66 19.52 8.58 1.09
CA ASP A 66 19.93 7.51 0.17
C ASP A 66 18.77 6.58 -0.20
N VAL A 67 17.90 6.28 0.78
CA VAL A 67 16.68 5.48 0.55
C VAL A 67 15.70 6.27 -0.32
N LYS A 68 15.50 7.57 -0.05
CA LYS A 68 14.62 8.42 -0.87
C LYS A 68 15.09 8.51 -2.32
N LYS A 69 16.38 8.83 -2.52
CA LYS A 69 17.02 8.94 -3.84
C LYS A 69 16.87 7.63 -4.62
N ARG A 70 17.14 6.48 -3.96
CA ARG A 70 16.98 5.16 -4.57
C ARG A 70 15.52 4.86 -4.89
N TYR A 71 14.58 5.07 -3.96
CA TYR A 71 13.15 4.83 -4.17
C TYR A 71 12.63 5.62 -5.37
N ARG A 72 13.00 6.89 -5.49
CA ARG A 72 12.68 7.73 -6.65
C ARG A 72 13.23 7.12 -7.93
N GLY A 73 14.50 6.71 -7.95
CA GLY A 73 15.10 6.00 -9.09
C GLY A 73 14.36 4.71 -9.47
N GLN A 74 13.96 3.92 -8.47
CA GLN A 74 13.22 2.69 -8.71
C GLN A 74 11.81 2.91 -9.24
N SER A 75 11.06 3.87 -8.68
CA SER A 75 9.71 4.19 -9.14
C SER A 75 9.66 4.57 -10.63
N ARG A 76 10.74 5.15 -11.15
CA ARG A 76 10.89 5.52 -12.57
C ARG A 76 11.17 4.32 -13.47
N SER A 77 12.01 3.39 -13.03
CA SER A 77 12.44 2.24 -13.83
C SER A 77 11.53 1.01 -13.67
N ALA A 78 10.76 0.94 -12.57
CA ALA A 78 9.89 -0.18 -12.22
C ALA A 78 8.88 -0.52 -13.30
N GLY A 79 8.23 0.48 -13.91
CA GLY A 79 7.26 0.23 -14.98
C GLY A 79 7.89 -0.48 -16.18
N ALA A 80 9.09 -0.05 -16.58
CA ALA A 80 9.83 -0.68 -17.68
C ALA A 80 10.37 -2.07 -17.30
N LEU A 81 10.66 -2.32 -16.03
CA LEU A 81 11.06 -3.64 -15.54
C LEU A 81 9.89 -4.63 -15.62
N ILE A 82 8.70 -4.22 -15.15
CA ILE A 82 7.49 -5.03 -15.21
C ILE A 82 7.09 -5.34 -16.64
N GLN A 83 7.15 -4.36 -17.55
CA GLN A 83 6.79 -4.57 -18.95
C GLN A 83 7.70 -5.57 -19.67
N ARG A 84 9.00 -5.59 -19.34
CA ARG A 84 9.99 -6.47 -19.99
C ARG A 84 10.02 -7.88 -19.41
N ASN A 85 9.96 -7.98 -18.08
CA ASN A 85 10.23 -9.23 -17.36
C ASN A 85 8.98 -9.83 -16.70
N GLY A 86 7.88 -9.08 -16.69
CA GLY A 86 6.67 -9.42 -15.96
C GLY A 86 6.72 -9.00 -14.49
N LEU A 87 5.53 -8.94 -13.88
CA LEU A 87 5.35 -8.48 -12.50
C LEU A 87 6.04 -9.40 -11.47
N GLY A 88 5.99 -10.72 -11.68
CA GLY A 88 6.60 -11.67 -10.74
C GLY A 88 8.11 -11.60 -10.68
N GLN A 89 8.77 -11.47 -11.84
CA GLN A 89 10.22 -11.30 -11.87
C GLN A 89 10.65 -9.95 -11.28
N ALA A 90 9.86 -8.89 -11.48
CA ALA A 90 10.12 -7.60 -10.84
C ALA A 90 10.03 -7.70 -9.31
N PHE A 91 9.00 -8.38 -8.78
CA PHE A 91 8.88 -8.64 -7.35
C PHE A 91 10.03 -9.49 -6.81
N ALA A 92 10.41 -10.57 -7.49
CA ALA A 92 11.56 -11.39 -7.11
C ALA A 92 12.87 -10.59 -7.11
N PHE A 93 13.05 -9.68 -8.07
CA PHE A 93 14.19 -8.78 -8.13
C PHE A 93 14.26 -7.87 -6.90
N TRP A 94 13.18 -7.15 -6.57
CA TRP A 94 13.16 -6.30 -5.37
C TRP A 94 13.31 -7.11 -4.08
N ALA A 95 12.71 -8.30 -4.01
CA ALA A 95 12.89 -9.21 -2.89
C ALA A 95 14.36 -9.59 -2.70
N SER A 96 15.06 -9.94 -3.79
CA SER A 96 16.48 -10.32 -3.74
C SER A 96 17.44 -9.19 -3.34
N LYS A 97 17.04 -7.93 -3.56
CA LYS A 97 17.86 -6.75 -3.23
C LYS A 97 17.53 -6.19 -1.85
N GLY A 98 16.25 -6.16 -1.50
CA GLY A 98 15.73 -5.56 -0.29
C GLY A 98 15.79 -6.48 0.93
N PHE A 99 15.87 -7.79 0.74
CA PHE A 99 15.89 -8.76 1.84
C PHE A 99 17.19 -9.55 1.85
N SER A 100 17.88 -9.54 2.99
CA SER A 100 19.07 -10.37 3.26
C SER A 100 18.77 -11.23 4.48
N ASP A 101 19.02 -12.53 4.41
CA ASP A 101 18.69 -13.50 5.48
C ASP A 101 17.22 -13.39 5.96
N GLN A 102 16.29 -13.23 5.01
CA GLN A 102 14.85 -13.01 5.26
C GLN A 102 14.51 -11.74 6.08
N LYS A 103 15.49 -10.88 6.32
CA LYS A 103 15.29 -9.60 7.03
C LYS A 103 15.33 -8.44 6.03
N PRO A 104 14.47 -7.43 6.22
CA PRO A 104 14.54 -6.22 5.42
C PRO A 104 15.89 -5.52 5.64
N ALA A 105 16.46 -4.95 4.59
CA ALA A 105 17.71 -4.21 4.61
C ALA A 105 17.56 -2.81 5.27
N GLU A 106 16.94 -2.77 6.45
CA GLU A 106 16.72 -1.55 7.23
C GLU A 106 18.04 -0.81 7.48
N GLY A 107 17.98 0.53 7.40
CA GLY A 107 19.15 1.40 7.56
C GLY A 107 20.11 1.41 6.36
N LYS A 108 19.84 0.65 5.29
CA LYS A 108 20.61 0.71 4.03
C LYS A 108 19.77 1.27 2.90
N LYS A 109 20.43 1.74 1.83
CA LYS A 109 19.74 2.25 0.64
C LYS A 109 18.79 1.20 0.04
N GLU A 110 19.15 -0.08 0.08
CA GLU A 110 18.37 -1.22 -0.41
C GLU A 110 16.99 -1.35 0.28
N PHE A 111 16.76 -0.69 1.42
CA PHE A 111 15.43 -0.60 2.01
C PHE A 111 14.40 0.03 1.06
N ALA A 112 14.83 0.84 0.09
CA ALA A 112 13.95 1.37 -0.96
C ALA A 112 13.28 0.25 -1.77
N ASP A 113 14.00 -0.85 -2.04
CA ASP A 113 13.45 -2.02 -2.75
C ASP A 113 12.35 -2.69 -1.92
N VAL A 114 12.54 -2.78 -0.60
CA VAL A 114 11.54 -3.31 0.35
C VAL A 114 10.29 -2.43 0.34
N LEU A 115 10.46 -1.11 0.42
CA LEU A 115 9.34 -0.17 0.41
C LEU A 115 8.56 -0.27 -0.90
N LEU A 116 9.24 -0.30 -2.05
CA LEU A 116 8.56 -0.40 -3.34
C LEU A 116 7.81 -1.73 -3.47
N TYR A 117 8.44 -2.83 -3.07
CA TYR A 117 7.82 -4.16 -3.00
C TYR A 117 6.53 -4.11 -2.17
N ARG A 118 6.60 -3.56 -0.96
CA ARG A 118 5.45 -3.47 -0.03
C ARG A 118 4.35 -2.55 -0.53
N HIS A 119 4.70 -1.38 -1.06
CA HIS A 119 3.71 -0.41 -1.55
C HIS A 119 2.94 -0.95 -2.73
N LEU A 120 3.65 -1.54 -3.70
CA LEU A 120 3.03 -2.10 -4.89
C LEU A 120 2.24 -3.36 -4.56
N GLY A 121 2.82 -4.24 -3.76
CA GLY A 121 2.17 -5.45 -3.28
C GLY A 121 0.89 -5.19 -2.49
N GLY A 122 0.95 -4.22 -1.56
CA GLY A 122 -0.19 -3.84 -0.72
C GLY A 122 -1.38 -3.34 -1.50
N TRP A 123 -1.14 -2.53 -2.52
CA TRP A 123 -2.19 -2.10 -3.44
C TRP A 123 -2.79 -3.28 -4.22
N ILE A 124 -1.94 -4.10 -4.84
CA ILE A 124 -2.36 -5.20 -5.72
C ILE A 124 -3.19 -6.22 -4.95
N VAL A 125 -2.68 -6.68 -3.81
CA VAL A 125 -3.41 -7.62 -2.96
C VAL A 125 -4.70 -6.98 -2.47
N GLY A 126 -4.66 -5.71 -2.02
CA GLY A 126 -5.86 -5.05 -1.51
C GLY A 126 -6.96 -4.84 -2.57
N GLU A 127 -6.57 -4.43 -3.78
CA GLU A 127 -7.50 -4.16 -4.88
C GLU A 127 -8.06 -5.44 -5.51
N LEU A 128 -7.27 -6.52 -5.54
CA LEU A 128 -7.67 -7.77 -6.18
C LEU A 128 -8.42 -8.71 -5.24
N THR A 129 -8.14 -8.65 -3.93
CA THR A 129 -8.85 -9.45 -2.92
C THR A 129 -10.04 -8.72 -2.30
N GLY A 130 -10.19 -7.41 -2.56
CA GLY A 130 -11.23 -6.58 -1.93
C GLY A 130 -11.00 -6.35 -0.43
N ARG A 131 -9.87 -6.82 0.11
CA ARG A 131 -9.49 -6.67 1.52
C ARG A 131 -8.64 -5.41 1.62
N GLY A 132 -9.15 -4.39 2.30
CA GLY A 132 -8.41 -3.13 2.50
C GLY A 132 -6.97 -3.38 2.94
N ASN A 133 -6.05 -2.52 2.48
CA ASN A 133 -4.59 -2.58 2.58
C ASN A 133 -3.98 -3.41 3.75
N LEU A 134 -3.95 -4.75 3.63
CA LEU A 134 -3.52 -5.70 4.67
C LEU A 134 -2.00 -5.88 4.78
N LEU A 135 -1.20 -5.16 4.00
CA LEU A 135 0.27 -5.35 3.90
C LEU A 135 1.09 -4.28 4.64
N THR A 136 0.45 -3.55 5.56
CA THR A 136 1.03 -2.39 6.24
C THR A 136 2.15 -2.73 7.24
N THR A 137 2.40 -4.00 7.56
CA THR A 137 3.46 -4.37 8.51
C THR A 137 4.33 -5.52 7.99
N ALA A 138 5.66 -5.42 8.20
CA ALA A 138 6.62 -6.47 7.85
C ALA A 138 6.28 -7.85 8.44
N GLN A 139 5.57 -7.89 9.58
CA GLN A 139 5.05 -9.12 10.19
C GLN A 139 4.00 -9.86 9.35
N GLN A 140 3.32 -9.19 8.41
CA GLN A 140 2.29 -9.82 7.57
C GLN A 140 2.84 -10.43 6.28
N LEU A 141 4.11 -10.20 5.91
CA LEU A 141 4.74 -10.94 4.81
C LEU A 141 4.95 -12.43 5.15
N ALA A 142 5.05 -12.76 6.44
CA ALA A 142 5.10 -14.13 6.94
C ALA A 142 3.72 -14.65 7.38
N GLY A 143 2.66 -13.84 7.21
CA GLY A 143 1.32 -14.16 7.66
C GLY A 143 0.54 -14.97 6.63
N VAL A 144 -0.12 -16.01 7.11
CA VAL A 144 -1.19 -16.70 6.40
C VAL A 144 -2.45 -15.85 6.55
N ASP A 145 -3.13 -15.58 5.44
CA ASP A 145 -4.46 -14.96 5.42
C ASP A 145 -5.45 -15.81 6.27
N PRO A 146 -6.52 -15.24 6.89
CA PRO A 146 -7.57 -16.00 7.56
C PRO A 146 -8.18 -17.17 6.74
N ASP A 147 -8.07 -17.16 5.41
CA ASP A 147 -8.47 -18.25 4.51
C ASP A 147 -7.32 -19.18 4.08
N GLY A 148 -6.13 -19.06 4.68
CA GLY A 148 -4.99 -19.94 4.41
C GLY A 148 -4.06 -19.49 3.29
N GLY A 149 -4.29 -18.33 2.68
CA GLY A 149 -3.52 -17.83 1.52
C GLY A 149 -2.25 -17.03 1.89
N PRO A 150 -1.23 -16.95 1.01
CA PRO A 150 -0.07 -16.11 1.25
C PRO A 150 -0.43 -14.62 1.15
N LEU A 151 -0.16 -13.84 2.20
CA LEU A 151 -0.25 -12.36 2.16
C LEU A 151 0.90 -11.73 1.38
N ASP A 152 1.97 -12.49 1.13
CA ASP A 152 3.09 -12.07 0.30
C ASP A 152 2.68 -11.90 -1.18
N PRO A 153 2.88 -10.72 -1.80
CA PRO A 153 2.48 -10.45 -3.19
C PRO A 153 3.06 -11.43 -4.22
N LEU A 154 4.31 -11.86 -4.01
CA LEU A 154 4.98 -12.80 -4.90
C LEU A 154 4.41 -14.20 -4.74
N ALA A 155 4.23 -14.69 -3.51
CA ALA A 155 3.56 -15.95 -3.24
C ALA A 155 2.10 -15.95 -3.72
N TRP A 156 1.38 -14.82 -3.55
CA TRP A 156 0.05 -14.61 -4.11
C TRP A 156 0.08 -14.76 -5.64
N LEU A 157 1.10 -14.20 -6.31
CA LEU A 157 1.31 -14.34 -7.76
C LEU A 157 1.66 -15.73 -8.25
N MET A 158 2.35 -16.51 -7.44
CA MET A 158 2.77 -17.87 -7.78
C MET A 158 1.82 -18.94 -7.26
N ALA A 159 0.73 -18.57 -6.58
CA ALA A 159 -0.20 -19.52 -5.99
C ALA A 159 -0.84 -20.44 -7.05
N PRO A 160 -0.93 -21.75 -6.79
CA PRO A 160 -1.57 -22.69 -7.71
C PRO A 160 -3.06 -22.34 -7.88
N GLY A 161 -3.57 -22.41 -9.12
CA GLY A 161 -4.96 -22.05 -9.45
C GLY A 161 -5.16 -20.61 -9.92
N ARG A 162 -4.10 -19.79 -9.93
CA ARG A 162 -4.08 -18.45 -10.52
C ARG A 162 -4.44 -18.46 -12.00
N THR A 163 -5.44 -17.66 -12.37
CA THR A 163 -5.85 -17.57 -13.77
C THR A 163 -5.04 -16.48 -14.49
N THR A 164 -4.77 -16.67 -15.79
CA THR A 164 -4.10 -15.68 -16.64
C THR A 164 -4.73 -14.27 -16.57
N PRO A 165 -6.08 -14.12 -16.53
CA PRO A 165 -6.73 -12.82 -16.35
C PRO A 165 -6.36 -12.09 -15.05
N GLU A 166 -6.19 -12.80 -13.94
CA GLU A 166 -5.80 -12.18 -12.65
C GLU A 166 -4.38 -11.63 -12.70
N ALA A 167 -3.45 -12.36 -13.32
CA ALA A 167 -2.07 -11.89 -13.49
C ALA A 167 -1.97 -10.68 -14.43
N VAL A 168 -2.79 -10.64 -15.48
CA VAL A 168 -2.89 -9.48 -16.39
C VAL A 168 -3.50 -8.29 -15.65
N ARG A 169 -4.58 -8.49 -14.87
CA ARG A 169 -5.19 -7.43 -14.05
C ARG A 169 -4.21 -6.88 -13.01
N ALA A 170 -3.47 -7.75 -12.32
CA ALA A 170 -2.44 -7.36 -11.36
C ALA A 170 -1.35 -6.51 -12.02
N THR A 171 -0.92 -6.88 -13.22
CA THR A 171 0.07 -6.11 -13.99
C THR A 171 -0.48 -4.73 -14.37
N GLY A 172 -1.74 -4.64 -14.81
CA GLY A 172 -2.40 -3.38 -15.12
C GLY A 172 -2.50 -2.46 -13.90
N GLU A 173 -2.94 -2.99 -12.75
CA GLU A 173 -3.00 -2.25 -11.48
C GLU A 173 -1.63 -1.79 -11.00
N ALA A 174 -0.61 -2.65 -11.14
CA ALA A 174 0.76 -2.31 -10.78
C ALA A 174 1.26 -1.09 -11.55
N LEU A 175 1.08 -1.09 -12.88
CA LEU A 175 1.51 0.00 -13.75
C LEU A 175 0.73 1.30 -13.46
N ALA A 176 -0.58 1.20 -13.21
CA ALA A 176 -1.41 2.35 -12.87
C ALA A 176 -1.00 2.99 -11.53
N LEU A 177 -0.69 2.19 -10.51
CA LEU A 177 -0.19 2.71 -9.24
C LEU A 177 1.22 3.31 -9.38
N LEU A 178 2.11 2.64 -10.12
CA LEU A 178 3.48 3.13 -10.34
C LEU A 178 3.49 4.49 -11.02
N HIS A 179 2.53 4.78 -11.91
CA HIS A 179 2.36 6.11 -12.47
C HIS A 179 2.23 7.18 -11.38
N TRP A 180 1.36 6.96 -10.39
CA TRP A 180 1.14 7.87 -9.26
C TRP A 180 2.34 7.93 -8.31
N LEU A 181 2.91 6.78 -7.94
CA LEU A 181 4.10 6.71 -7.08
C LEU A 181 5.27 7.49 -7.69
N ARG A 182 5.52 7.33 -8.99
CA ARG A 182 6.54 8.07 -9.71
C ARG A 182 6.30 9.58 -9.65
N ARG A 183 5.08 10.05 -9.93
CA ARG A 183 4.76 11.48 -9.93
C ARG A 183 4.98 12.12 -8.56
N PHE A 184 4.52 11.45 -7.50
CA PHE A 184 4.71 11.95 -6.14
C PHE A 184 6.17 11.85 -5.71
N ALA A 185 6.87 10.75 -6.01
CA ALA A 185 8.31 10.64 -5.77
C ALA A 185 9.11 11.74 -6.47
N ASP A 186 8.76 12.07 -7.71
CA ASP A 186 9.41 13.14 -8.47
C ASP A 186 9.20 14.53 -7.84
N SER A 187 8.06 14.73 -7.15
CA SER A 187 7.71 16.00 -6.50
C SER A 187 8.18 16.13 -5.06
N GLN A 188 8.24 15.03 -4.30
CA GLN A 188 8.42 15.04 -2.83
C GLN A 188 9.80 14.55 -2.39
N LEU A 189 10.53 13.80 -3.24
CA LEU A 189 11.80 13.19 -2.87
C LEU A 189 12.99 13.91 -3.55
N PRO A 190 14.14 13.99 -2.88
CA PRO A 190 15.34 14.61 -3.44
C PRO A 190 15.79 13.92 -4.73
N LYS A 191 16.39 14.70 -5.63
CA LYS A 191 17.10 14.15 -6.80
C LYS A 191 18.35 13.41 -6.34
N GLY A 192 18.73 12.35 -7.06
CA GLY A 192 20.07 11.77 -6.89
C GLY A 192 21.11 12.81 -7.30
N ASP A 193 22.32 12.70 -6.75
CA ASP A 193 23.45 13.48 -7.23
C ASP A 193 23.82 12.86 -8.59
N ASP A 194 23.52 13.56 -9.68
CA ASP A 194 23.81 13.16 -11.07
C ASP A 194 25.32 13.16 -11.33
#